data_AF-A0A2A4NPD1-F1
#
_entry.id   AF-A0A2A4NPD1-F1
#
_cell.length_a   1.000
_cell.length_b   1.000
_cell.length_c   1.000
_cell.angle_alpha   90.00
_cell.angle_beta   90.00
_cell.angle_gamma   90.00
#
_symmetry.space_group_name_H-M   'P 1'
#
loop_
_entity.id
_entity.type
_entity.pdbx_description
1 polymer ?
#
loop_
_entity_poly.entity_id
_entity_poly.type
_entity_poly.pdbx_seq_one_letter_code
_entity_poly.pdbx_strand_id
1 'polypeptide(L)' 'MLALDNALWGGTALTNAQILGFANVVALTDTVFDFGGGNTLTLENYTDIAALDAVLTVF' A
#
# COMPACT_ATOMS: atom_id res chain seq x y z
N MET A 1 -16.72 -13.24 1.30
CA MET A 1 -15.73 -12.69 0.34
C MET A 1 -15.02 -11.55 1.04
N LEU A 2 -13.71 -11.56 1.12
CA LEU A 2 -12.94 -10.47 1.73
C LEU A 2 -12.67 -9.41 0.66
N ALA A 3 -13.20 -8.20 0.85
CA ALA A 3 -12.91 -7.02 0.04
C ALA A 3 -11.84 -6.21 0.77
N LEU A 4 -10.60 -6.24 0.26
CA LEU A 4 -9.44 -5.68 0.94
C LEU A 4 -9.52 -4.15 1.03
N ASP A 5 -9.96 -3.49 -0.02
CA ASP A 5 -10.25 -2.06 -0.08
C ASP A 5 -11.22 -1.60 1.02
N ASN A 6 -12.29 -2.36 1.24
CA ASN A 6 -13.25 -2.11 2.30
C ASN A 6 -12.66 -2.33 3.69
N ALA A 7 -11.82 -3.35 3.86
CA ALA A 7 -11.17 -3.65 5.13
C ALA A 7 -10.05 -2.66 5.50
N LEU A 8 -9.32 -2.14 4.51
CA LEU A 8 -8.16 -1.28 4.72
C LEU A 8 -8.53 0.22 4.79
N TRP A 9 -9.42 0.70 3.92
CA TRP A 9 -9.77 2.12 3.83
C TRP A 9 -11.27 2.37 3.57
N GLY A 10 -12.13 1.42 3.90
CA GLY A 10 -13.59 1.61 3.90
C GLY A 10 -14.23 1.69 2.51
N GLY A 11 -13.58 1.17 1.47
CA GLY A 11 -14.17 0.97 0.15
C GLY A 11 -14.30 2.25 -0.67
N THR A 12 -13.69 3.34 -0.21
CA THR A 12 -13.52 4.55 -1.03
C THR A 12 -12.58 4.23 -2.18
N ALA A 13 -12.96 4.59 -3.41
CA ALA A 13 -12.07 4.48 -4.55
C ALA A 13 -10.88 5.45 -4.38
N LEU A 14 -9.69 4.90 -4.20
CA LEU A 14 -8.44 5.64 -4.10
C LEU A 14 -7.66 5.53 -5.42
N THR A 15 -7.01 6.62 -5.81
CA THR A 15 -6.01 6.61 -6.88
C THR A 15 -4.74 5.90 -6.40
N ASN A 16 -3.91 5.42 -7.33
CA ASN A 16 -2.60 4.87 -7.00
C ASN A 16 -1.77 5.83 -6.15
N ALA A 17 -1.74 7.11 -6.49
CA ALA A 17 -1.03 8.14 -5.72
C ALA A 17 -1.50 8.22 -4.25
N GLN A 18 -2.80 8.08 -3.99
CA GLN A 18 -3.33 8.04 -2.62
C GLN A 18 -2.90 6.78 -1.88
N ILE A 19 -2.90 5.63 -2.55
CA ILE A 19 -2.47 4.35 -1.96
C ILE A 19 -0.97 4.35 -1.66
N LEU A 20 -0.16 4.85 -2.59
CA LEU A 20 1.29 5.02 -2.39
C LEU A 20 1.61 6.03 -1.28
N GLY A 21 0.68 6.91 -0.92
CA GLY A 21 0.79 7.78 0.26
C GLY A 21 0.84 7.03 1.59
N PHE A 22 0.38 5.77 1.64
CA PHE A 22 0.53 4.91 2.82
C PHE A 22 1.90 4.23 2.90
N ALA A 23 2.69 4.27 1.83
CA ALA A 23 3.95 3.54 1.73
C ALA A 23 5.11 4.34 2.33
N ASN A 24 5.95 3.66 3.11
CA ASN A 24 7.20 4.19 3.60
C ASN A 24 8.32 3.15 3.56
N VAL A 25 9.53 3.56 3.17
CA VAL A 25 10.70 2.67 3.22
C VAL A 25 11.18 2.55 4.66
N VAL A 26 11.32 1.31 5.13
CA VAL A 26 11.82 0.97 6.47
C VAL A 26 13.07 0.13 6.38
N ALA A 27 13.96 0.27 7.36
CA ALA A 27 15.23 -0.47 7.46
C ALA A 27 16.12 -0.43 6.20
N LEU A 28 15.87 0.51 5.27
CA LEU A 28 16.52 0.65 3.96
C LEU A 28 16.29 -0.52 2.98
N THR A 29 15.47 -1.50 3.34
CA THR A 29 15.28 -2.74 2.55
C THR A 29 13.84 -2.92 2.11
N ASP A 30 12.87 -2.51 2.92
CA ASP A 30 11.48 -2.91 2.74
C ASP A 30 10.58 -1.68 2.57
N THR A 31 9.46 -1.85 1.88
CA THR A 31 8.39 -0.86 1.84
C THR A 31 7.23 -1.36 2.67
N VAL A 32 6.83 -0.58 3.67
CA VAL A 32 5.65 -0.88 4.49
C VAL A 32 4.55 0.09 4.10
N PHE A 33 3.41 -0.45 3.67
CA PHE A 33 2.15 0.28 3.61
C PHE A 33 1.48 0.21 4.98
N ASP A 34 1.27 1.37 5.59
CA ASP A 34 0.51 1.49 6.83
C ASP A 34 -0.88 2.06 6.54
N PHE A 35 -1.90 1.21 6.62
CA PHE A 35 -3.30 1.58 6.40
C PHE A 35 -3.97 2.05 7.70
N GLY A 36 -3.24 2.12 8.81
CA GLY A 36 -3.74 2.45 10.13
C GLY A 36 -4.37 1.25 10.85
N GLY A 37 -4.63 1.42 12.16
CA GLY A 37 -5.28 0.39 12.98
C GLY A 37 -4.49 -0.91 13.16
N GLY A 38 -3.18 -0.89 12.87
CA GLY A 38 -2.31 -2.07 12.89
C GLY A 38 -2.33 -2.89 11.58
N ASN A 39 -3.09 -2.46 10.57
CA ASN A 39 -3.14 -3.11 9.27
C ASN A 39 -1.96 -2.65 8.42
N THR A 40 -1.03 -3.56 8.15
CA THR A 40 0.16 -3.28 7.35
C THR A 40 0.35 -4.31 6.24
N LEU A 41 0.94 -3.87 5.13
CA LEU A 41 1.50 -4.73 4.10
C LEU A 41 2.98 -4.41 3.95
N THR A 42 3.84 -5.42 4.13
CA THR A 42 5.27 -5.29 3.87
C THR A 42 5.61 -5.87 2.50
N LEU A 43 6.29 -5.09 1.67
CA LEU A 43 6.99 -5.54 0.50
C LEU A 43 8.47 -5.72 0.87
N GLU A 44 8.87 -6.98 1.03
CA GLU A 44 10.24 -7.36 1.39
C GLU A 44 11.21 -7.06 0.25
N ASN A 45 12.37 -6.48 0.57
CA ASN A 45 13.45 -6.16 -0.36
C ASN A 45 13.01 -5.29 -1.55
N TYR A 46 12.07 -4.37 -1.30
CA TYR A 46 11.54 -3.46 -2.31
C TYR A 46 11.47 -2.04 -1.76
N THR A 47 12.14 -1.09 -2.41
CA THR A 47 12.23 0.31 -1.94
C THR A 47 11.82 1.35 -2.97
N ASP A 48 11.61 0.95 -4.23
CA ASP A 48 11.26 1.87 -5.32
C ASP A 48 9.74 2.13 -5.36
N ILE A 49 9.26 2.95 -4.42
CA ILE A 49 7.83 3.29 -4.32
C ILE A 49 7.30 3.92 -5.61
N ALA A 50 8.12 4.69 -6.32
CA ALA A 50 7.71 5.34 -7.56
C ALA A 50 7.40 4.33 -8.68
N ALA A 51 8.17 3.24 -8.77
CA ALA A 51 7.93 2.17 -9.73
C ALA A 51 6.62 1.40 -9.47
N LEU A 52 6.06 1.44 -8.25
CA LEU A 52 4.80 0.76 -7.93
C LEU A 52 3.60 1.37 -8.66
N ASP A 53 3.63 2.66 -9.01
CA ASP A 53 2.52 3.31 -9.72
C ASP A 53 2.18 2.61 -11.05
N ALA A 54 3.19 2.03 -11.71
CA ALA A 54 3.03 1.34 -12.98
C ALA A 54 2.48 -0.10 -12.86
N VAL A 55 2.54 -0.71 -11.68
CA VAL A 55 2.18 -2.12 -11.46
C VAL A 55 1.06 -2.33 -10.46
N LEU A 56 0.70 -1.28 -9.69
CA LEU A 56 -0.38 -1.32 -8.74
C LEU A 56 -1.73 -1.43 -9.47
N THR A 57 -2.48 -2.48 -9.15
CA THR A 57 -3.84 -2.70 -9.63
C THR A 57 -4.75 -2.92 -8.42
N VAL A 58 -5.84 -2.14 -8.33
CA VAL A 58 -6.85 -2.23 -7.27
C VAL A 58 -8.23 -2.32 -7.94
N PHE A 59 -9.11 -3.15 -7.38
CA PHE A 59 -10.42 -3.50 -7.96
C PHE A 59 -11.56 -3.06 -7.05
#